data_AF-A0A950BMU4-F1
#
_entry.id   AF-A0A950BMU4-F1
#
_cell.length_a   1.000
_cell.length_b   1.000
_cell.length_c   1.000
_cell.angle_alpha   90.00
_cell.angle_beta   90.00
_cell.angle_gamma   90.00
#
_symmetry.space_group_name_H-M   'P 1'
#
loop_
_entity.id
_entity.type
_entity.pdbx_description
1 polymer ?
#
loop_
_entity_poly.entity_id
_entity_poly.type
_entity_poly.pdbx_seq_one_letter_code
_entity_poly.pdbx_strand_id
1 'polypeptide(L)'
;MSAGPASVSSLPNLHGHMPALDGVRGLAILMVLLVHFLADLLPTTNSVEHAIVYVAGYGTYGVDLFFILSGFLITGILYDASDKTFYFYNFYMRRFLRIFPLYYGVLALLFFVAPLIPRLQGATLNHLVGRQGWAWLYGVNIYTAIQGEWNLSFINHFWSLAVEEQFYLFWPMVVYLLARR
;
A
#
# COMPACT_ATOMS: atom_id res chain seq x y z
N MET A 1 -46.44 -33.58 14.44
CA MET A 1 -45.71 -32.67 13.55
C MET A 1 -44.80 -31.79 14.41
N SER A 2 -43.57 -32.22 14.67
CA SER A 2 -42.59 -31.42 15.42
C SER A 2 -41.79 -30.58 14.43
N ALA A 3 -41.95 -29.26 14.50
CA ALA A 3 -41.10 -28.32 13.77
C ALA A 3 -39.66 -28.45 14.30
N GLY A 4 -38.73 -28.82 13.41
CA GLY A 4 -37.31 -28.83 13.73
C GLY A 4 -36.78 -27.41 13.97
N PRO A 5 -35.75 -27.23 14.82
CA PRO A 5 -35.19 -25.91 15.08
C PRO A 5 -34.61 -25.34 13.79
N ALA A 6 -35.02 -24.13 13.45
CA ALA A 6 -34.49 -23.37 12.32
C ALA A 6 -32.96 -23.31 12.43
N SER A 7 -32.27 -23.73 11.37
CA SER A 7 -30.81 -23.65 11.26
C SER A 7 -30.38 -22.20 11.47
N VAL A 8 -29.79 -21.92 12.63
CA VAL A 8 -29.11 -20.65 12.90
C VAL A 8 -28.05 -20.51 11.83
N SER A 9 -28.25 -19.57 10.91
CA SER A 9 -27.27 -19.21 9.89
C SER A 9 -25.95 -18.91 10.61
N SER A 10 -24.95 -19.76 10.40
CA SER A 10 -23.60 -19.52 10.91
C SER A 10 -23.14 -18.17 10.39
N LEU A 11 -23.00 -17.19 11.30
CA LEU A 11 -22.38 -15.92 10.99
C LEU A 11 -21.04 -16.20 10.30
N PRO A 12 -20.67 -15.44 9.25
CA PRO A 12 -19.38 -15.62 8.60
C PRO A 12 -18.29 -15.64 9.66
N ASN A 13 -17.48 -16.71 9.67
CA ASN A 13 -16.30 -16.76 10.53
C ASN A 13 -15.40 -15.57 10.13
N LEU A 14 -15.44 -14.51 10.93
CA LEU A 14 -14.50 -13.37 10.82
C LEU A 14 -13.05 -13.82 11.04
N HIS A 15 -12.84 -15.03 11.57
CA HIS A 15 -11.57 -15.62 12.01
C HIS A 15 -10.79 -16.37 10.91
N GLY A 16 -10.98 -16.02 9.62
CA GLY A 16 -10.35 -16.72 8.49
C GLY A 16 -10.06 -15.81 7.30
N HIS A 17 -9.19 -16.27 6.39
CA HIS A 17 -8.92 -15.58 5.13
C HIS A 17 -10.23 -15.27 4.40
N MET A 18 -10.47 -13.99 4.10
CA MET A 18 -11.71 -13.51 3.47
C MET A 18 -11.44 -13.14 2.00
N PRO A 19 -11.73 -14.04 1.04
CA PRO A 19 -11.39 -13.79 -0.38
C PRO A 19 -12.09 -12.55 -0.95
N ALA A 20 -13.28 -12.22 -0.44
CA ALA A 20 -14.01 -11.03 -0.84
C ALA A 20 -13.19 -9.75 -0.58
N LEU A 21 -12.49 -9.69 0.55
CA LEU A 21 -11.69 -8.52 0.92
C LEU A 21 -10.46 -8.39 0.00
N ASP A 22 -9.85 -9.51 -0.38
CA ASP A 22 -8.75 -9.51 -1.35
C ASP A 22 -9.22 -9.13 -2.75
N GLY A 23 -10.44 -9.51 -3.14
CA GLY A 23 -11.08 -9.05 -4.37
C GLY A 23 -11.24 -7.53 -4.42
N VAL A 24 -11.73 -6.92 -3.32
CA VAL A 24 -11.87 -5.46 -3.23
C VAL A 24 -10.51 -4.76 -3.23
N ARG A 25 -9.50 -5.33 -2.55
CA ARG A 25 -8.12 -4.82 -2.62
C ARG A 25 -7.54 -4.90 -4.04
N GLY A 26 -7.82 -5.99 -4.75
CA GLY A 26 -7.44 -6.15 -6.16
C GLY A 26 -8.06 -5.06 -7.03
N LEU A 27 -9.36 -4.79 -6.85
CA LEU A 27 -10.05 -3.69 -7.54
C LEU A 27 -9.42 -2.33 -7.21
N ALA A 28 -9.11 -2.08 -5.93
CA ALA A 28 -8.46 -0.86 -5.48
C ALA A 28 -7.09 -0.66 -6.15
N ILE A 29 -6.29 -1.72 -6.28
CA ILE A 29 -5.01 -1.69 -6.99
C ILE A 29 -5.22 -1.40 -8.48
N LEU A 30 -6.18 -2.06 -9.13
CA LEU A 30 -6.48 -1.83 -10.55
C LEU A 30 -6.88 -0.37 -10.82
N MET A 31 -7.69 0.22 -9.93
CA MET A 31 -8.05 1.64 -9.99
C MET A 31 -6.81 2.56 -9.94
N VAL A 32 -5.87 2.29 -9.05
CA VAL A 32 -4.62 3.07 -8.92
C VAL A 32 -3.72 2.89 -10.14
N LEU A 33 -3.59 1.67 -10.64
CA LEU A 33 -2.81 1.42 -11.85
C LEU A 33 -3.42 2.18 -13.03
N LEU A 34 -4.74 2.10 -13.19
CA LEU A 34 -5.44 2.76 -14.30
C LEU A 34 -5.21 4.27 -14.26
N VAL A 35 -5.27 4.94 -13.11
CA VAL A 35 -5.03 6.40 -13.09
C VAL A 35 -3.60 6.75 -13.48
N HIS A 36 -2.59 6.01 -12.99
CA HIS A 36 -1.19 6.30 -13.31
C HIS A 36 -0.89 6.05 -14.80
N PHE A 37 -1.28 4.88 -15.32
CA PHE A 37 -1.02 4.56 -16.72
C PHE A 37 -1.79 5.47 -17.68
N LEU A 38 -3.04 5.79 -17.39
CA LEU A 38 -3.87 6.56 -18.31
C LEU A 38 -3.51 8.05 -18.29
N ALA A 39 -3.13 8.60 -17.13
CA ALA A 39 -2.61 9.96 -17.02
C ALA A 39 -1.27 10.13 -17.74
N ASP A 40 -0.40 9.13 -17.71
CA ASP A 40 0.91 9.19 -18.38
C ASP A 40 0.81 8.90 -19.89
N LEU A 41 -0.14 8.06 -20.31
CA LEU A 41 -0.25 7.61 -21.71
C LEU A 41 -1.07 8.55 -22.60
N LEU A 42 -2.11 9.20 -22.06
CA LEU A 42 -3.00 10.05 -22.86
C LEU A 42 -2.54 11.52 -22.82
N PRO A 43 -2.14 12.11 -23.96
CA PRO A 43 -1.67 13.49 -24.00
C PRO A 43 -2.77 14.55 -23.81
N THR A 44 -4.03 14.14 -23.65
CA THR A 44 -5.21 15.01 -23.45
C THR A 44 -5.32 16.11 -24.50
N THR A 45 -5.32 15.71 -25.77
CA THR A 45 -5.36 16.62 -26.93
C THR A 45 -6.78 16.90 -27.42
N ASN A 46 -7.74 16.07 -27.03
CA ASN A 46 -9.15 16.21 -27.41
C ASN A 46 -10.08 15.97 -26.21
N SER A 47 -11.34 16.39 -26.36
CA SER A 47 -12.33 16.34 -25.28
C SER A 47 -12.64 14.93 -24.78
N VAL A 48 -12.48 13.91 -25.63
CA VAL A 48 -12.69 12.51 -25.24
C VAL A 48 -11.55 12.03 -24.35
N GLU A 49 -10.29 12.32 -24.71
CA GLU A 49 -9.12 12.02 -23.87
C GLU A 49 -9.21 12.72 -22.51
N HIS A 50 -9.62 13.99 -22.49
CA HIS A 50 -9.87 14.71 -21.24
C HIS A 50 -10.93 14.03 -20.38
N ALA A 51 -12.06 13.63 -20.97
CA ALA A 51 -13.11 12.93 -20.24
C ALA A 51 -12.62 11.58 -19.67
N ILE A 52 -11.84 10.83 -20.45
CA ILE A 52 -11.25 9.56 -20.03
C ILE A 52 -10.29 9.76 -18.86
N VAL A 53 -9.35 10.69 -18.95
CA VAL A 53 -8.40 10.98 -17.86
C VAL A 53 -9.12 11.51 -16.62
N TYR A 54 -10.14 12.36 -16.79
CA TYR A 54 -10.95 12.86 -15.69
C TYR A 54 -11.66 11.73 -14.93
N VAL A 55 -12.31 10.81 -15.65
CA VAL A 55 -12.97 9.65 -15.03
C VAL A 55 -11.95 8.69 -14.41
N ALA A 56 -10.80 8.49 -15.06
CA ALA A 56 -9.71 7.72 -14.48
C ALA A 56 -9.17 8.34 -13.18
N GLY A 57 -9.28 9.66 -13.02
CA GLY A 57 -8.90 10.41 -11.82
C GLY A 57 -9.51 9.86 -10.53
N TYR A 58 -10.73 9.32 -10.59
CA TYR A 58 -11.37 8.63 -9.45
C TYR A 58 -10.61 7.37 -9.01
N GLY A 59 -9.68 6.87 -9.81
CA GLY A 59 -8.80 5.77 -9.45
C GLY A 59 -7.89 6.07 -8.26
N THR A 60 -7.67 7.35 -7.95
CA THR A 60 -6.93 7.80 -6.75
C THR A 60 -7.57 7.34 -5.44
N TYR A 61 -8.90 7.26 -5.38
CA TYR A 61 -9.64 6.71 -4.22
C TYR A 61 -9.35 5.22 -3.97
N GLY A 62 -8.76 4.53 -4.94
CA GLY A 62 -8.26 3.17 -4.73
C GLY A 62 -7.21 3.10 -3.62
N VAL A 63 -6.38 4.14 -3.44
CA VAL A 63 -5.40 4.18 -2.34
C VAL A 63 -6.12 4.26 -0.98
N ASP A 64 -7.13 5.11 -0.86
CA ASP A 64 -7.91 5.25 0.37
C ASP A 64 -8.61 3.95 0.73
N LEU A 65 -9.25 3.31 -0.26
CA LEU A 65 -9.90 2.03 -0.08
C LEU A 65 -8.89 0.97 0.38
N PHE A 66 -7.71 0.90 -0.25
CA PHE A 66 -6.67 -0.07 0.14
C PHE A 66 -6.21 0.14 1.59
N PHE A 67 -6.05 1.39 2.05
CA PHE A 67 -5.69 1.69 3.44
C PHE A 67 -6.79 1.34 4.43
N ILE A 68 -8.04 1.66 4.12
CA ILE A 68 -9.19 1.31 4.98
C ILE A 68 -9.25 -0.21 5.18
N LEU A 69 -9.13 -0.99 4.11
CA LEU A 69 -9.18 -2.45 4.20
C LEU A 69 -7.97 -3.03 4.93
N SER A 70 -6.78 -2.44 4.77
CA SER A 70 -5.58 -2.84 5.50
C SER A 70 -5.70 -2.57 7.00
N GLY A 71 -6.25 -1.41 7.37
CA GLY A 71 -6.54 -1.05 8.76
C GLY A 71 -7.57 -1.97 9.40
N PHE A 72 -8.66 -2.29 8.68
CA PHE A 72 -9.69 -3.23 9.13
C PHE A 72 -9.09 -4.62 9.40
N LEU A 73 -8.31 -5.16 8.45
CA LEU A 73 -7.73 -6.50 8.57
C LEU A 73 -6.75 -6.60 9.74
N ILE A 74 -5.87 -5.61 9.90
CA ILE A 74 -4.86 -5.64 10.96
C ILE A 74 -5.49 -5.42 12.33
N THR A 75 -6.46 -4.51 12.44
CA THR A 75 -7.17 -4.32 13.70
C THR A 75 -7.88 -5.61 14.13
N GLY A 76 -8.51 -6.32 13.19
CA GLY A 76 -9.08 -7.65 13.45
C GLY A 76 -8.03 -8.66 13.94
N ILE A 77 -6.87 -8.73 13.27
CA ILE A 77 -5.76 -9.60 13.70
C ILE A 77 -5.27 -9.24 15.11
N LEU A 78 -5.13 -7.95 15.43
CA LEU A 78 -4.69 -7.50 16.75
C LEU A 78 -5.71 -7.84 17.84
N TYR A 79 -6.99 -7.69 17.54
CA TYR A 79 -8.09 -8.04 18.45
C TYR A 79 -8.09 -9.55 18.76
N ASP A 80 -7.96 -10.37 17.72
CA ASP A 80 -7.93 -11.83 17.83
C ASP A 80 -6.62 -12.37 18.46
N ALA A 81 -5.52 -11.62 18.33
CA ALA A 81 -4.20 -12.00 18.85
C ALA A 81 -4.00 -11.65 20.34
N SER A 82 -5.01 -11.11 21.03
CA SER A 82 -4.95 -10.73 22.45
C SER A 82 -4.42 -11.84 23.37
N ASP A 83 -4.65 -13.12 23.02
CA ASP A 83 -4.12 -14.28 23.74
C ASP A 83 -3.03 -15.09 22.97
N LYS A 84 -2.63 -14.67 21.76
CA LYS A 84 -1.76 -15.44 20.86
C LYS A 84 -0.69 -14.59 20.17
N THR A 85 0.30 -14.12 20.94
CA THR A 85 1.43 -13.29 20.48
C THR A 85 2.15 -13.83 19.23
N PHE A 86 2.24 -15.15 19.09
CA PHE A 86 2.89 -15.79 17.94
C PHE A 86 2.15 -15.63 16.61
N TYR A 87 0.82 -15.48 16.61
CA TYR A 87 0.04 -15.38 15.37
C TYR A 87 0.32 -14.06 14.63
N PHE A 88 0.38 -12.96 15.39
CA PHE A 88 0.72 -11.63 14.88
C PHE A 88 2.14 -11.59 14.27
N TYR A 89 3.13 -12.12 14.99
CA TYR A 89 4.50 -12.20 14.51
C TYR A 89 4.60 -12.99 13.19
N ASN A 90 3.91 -14.13 13.10
CA ASN A 90 3.90 -14.95 11.90
C ASN A 90 3.24 -14.24 10.71
N PHE A 91 2.16 -13.48 10.94
CA PHE A 91 1.54 -12.66 9.90
C PHE A 91 2.50 -11.59 9.39
N TYR A 92 3.13 -10.85 10.31
CA TYR A 92 4.08 -9.80 9.97
C TYR A 92 5.30 -10.35 9.21
N MET A 93 5.88 -11.46 9.70
CA MET A 93 7.07 -12.07 9.08
C MET A 93 6.80 -12.55 7.65
N ARG A 94 5.66 -13.20 7.40
CA ARG A 94 5.27 -13.62 6.04
C ARG A 94 5.14 -12.43 5.09
N ARG A 95 4.58 -11.32 5.59
CA ARG A 95 4.42 -10.10 4.82
C ARG A 95 5.78 -9.46 4.51
N PHE A 96 6.61 -9.31 5.54
CA PHE A 96 7.96 -8.77 5.45
C PHE A 96 8.79 -9.52 4.40
N LEU A 97 8.85 -10.85 4.49
CA LEU A 97 9.61 -11.70 3.57
C LEU A 97 9.10 -11.65 2.12
N ARG A 98 7.86 -11.24 1.88
CA ARG A 98 7.30 -11.09 0.53
C ARG A 98 7.62 -9.74 -0.09
N ILE A 99 7.52 -8.65 0.68
CA ILE A 99 7.62 -7.28 0.17
C ILE A 99 9.08 -6.81 0.14
N PHE A 100 9.85 -7.14 1.18
CA PHE A 100 11.21 -6.63 1.37
C PHE A 100 12.16 -7.00 0.23
N PRO A 101 12.22 -8.25 -0.26
CA PRO A 101 13.14 -8.61 -1.33
C PRO A 101 12.89 -7.82 -2.61
N LEU A 102 11.62 -7.63 -2.99
CA LEU A 102 11.26 -6.89 -4.18
C LEU A 102 11.55 -5.41 -4.00
N TYR A 103 11.19 -4.84 -2.85
CA TYR A 103 11.41 -3.43 -2.56
C TYR A 103 12.90 -3.06 -2.63
N TYR A 104 13.74 -3.74 -1.87
CA TYR A 104 15.17 -3.47 -1.85
C TYR A 104 15.87 -3.89 -3.16
N GLY A 105 15.35 -4.90 -3.85
CA GLY A 105 15.80 -5.24 -5.20
C GLY A 105 15.60 -4.08 -6.18
N VAL A 106 14.42 -3.46 -6.18
CA VAL A 106 14.14 -2.29 -7.03
C VAL A 106 15.00 -1.10 -6.63
N LEU A 107 15.18 -0.82 -5.33
CA LEU A 107 16.07 0.25 -4.88
C LEU A 107 17.53 0.00 -5.29
N ALA A 108 18.01 -1.24 -5.19
CA ALA A 108 19.35 -1.60 -5.59
C ALA A 108 19.55 -1.42 -7.10
N LEU A 109 18.58 -1.86 -7.92
CA LEU A 109 18.61 -1.62 -9.37
C LEU A 109 18.60 -0.12 -9.68
N LEU A 110 17.75 0.66 -9.01
CA LEU A 110 17.62 2.08 -9.27
C LEU A 110 18.87 2.89 -8.84
N PHE A 111 19.47 2.58 -7.71
CA PHE A 111 20.56 3.38 -7.14
C PHE A 111 21.96 2.86 -7.46
N PHE A 112 22.12 1.56 -7.78
CA PHE A 112 23.42 1.00 -8.13
C PHE A 112 23.55 0.63 -9.61
N VAL A 113 22.47 0.20 -10.28
CA VAL A 113 22.53 -0.22 -11.69
C VAL A 113 22.17 0.92 -12.64
N ALA A 114 21.11 1.66 -12.38
CA ALA A 114 20.68 2.74 -13.28
C ALA A 114 21.76 3.83 -13.51
N PRO A 115 22.56 4.24 -12.51
CA PRO A 115 23.64 5.21 -12.73
C PRO A 115 24.76 4.69 -13.63
N LEU A 116 24.89 3.37 -13.82
CA LEU A 116 25.89 2.77 -14.71
C LEU A 116 25.47 2.80 -16.18
N ILE A 117 24.20 3.12 -16.47
CA ILE A 117 23.65 3.13 -17.82
C ILE A 117 23.62 4.59 -18.32
N PRO A 118 24.47 4.99 -19.29
CA PRO A 118 24.59 6.39 -19.70
C PRO A 118 23.28 7.03 -20.18
N ARG A 119 22.38 6.22 -20.78
CA ARG A 119 21.06 6.69 -21.25
C ARG A 119 20.09 7.05 -20.12
N LEU A 120 20.30 6.52 -18.92
CA LEU A 120 19.46 6.77 -17.75
C LEU A 120 20.05 7.88 -16.86
N GLN A 121 21.31 8.27 -17.10
CA GLN A 121 21.94 9.37 -16.39
C GLN A 121 21.26 10.70 -16.76
N GLY A 122 21.10 11.57 -15.78
CA GLY A 122 20.48 12.87 -15.94
C GLY A 122 20.21 13.56 -14.61
N ALA A 123 19.72 14.80 -14.68
CA ALA A 123 19.42 15.60 -13.49
C ALA A 123 18.45 14.89 -12.53
N THR A 124 17.43 14.21 -13.06
CA THR A 124 16.45 13.44 -12.28
C THR A 124 17.12 12.31 -11.48
N LEU A 125 17.94 11.48 -12.14
CA LEU A 125 18.60 10.37 -11.45
C LEU A 125 19.60 10.86 -10.40
N ASN A 126 20.37 11.91 -10.71
CA ASN A 126 21.30 12.51 -9.76
C ASN A 126 20.57 13.10 -8.53
N HIS A 127 19.43 13.75 -8.75
CA HIS A 127 18.57 14.27 -7.68
C HIS A 127 18.08 13.15 -6.76
N LEU A 128 17.69 12.00 -7.33
CA LEU A 128 17.22 10.83 -6.59
C LEU A 128 18.34 10.14 -5.82
N VAL A 129 19.49 9.89 -6.46
CA VAL A 129 20.65 9.23 -5.82
C VAL A 129 21.14 10.04 -4.62
N GLY A 130 21.13 11.37 -4.69
CA GLY A 130 21.48 12.24 -3.56
C GLY A 130 20.51 12.18 -2.38
N ARG A 131 19.31 11.64 -2.57
CA ARG A 131 18.22 11.55 -1.57
C ARG A 131 17.80 10.12 -1.26
N GLN A 132 18.53 9.13 -1.76
CA GLN A 132 18.19 7.72 -1.66
C GLN A 132 17.95 7.24 -0.21
N GLY A 133 18.57 7.89 0.79
CA GLY A 133 18.35 7.57 2.20
C GLY A 133 16.89 7.60 2.62
N TRP A 134 16.08 8.50 2.05
CA TRP A 134 14.64 8.54 2.28
C TRP A 134 13.91 7.31 1.72
N ALA A 135 14.39 6.73 0.62
CA ALA A 135 13.85 5.47 0.12
C ALA A 135 14.27 4.30 1.03
N TRP A 136 15.56 4.16 1.32
CA TRP A 136 16.07 3.05 2.14
C TRP A 136 15.43 2.95 3.54
N LEU A 137 15.00 4.08 4.10
CA LEU A 137 14.40 4.17 5.43
C LEU A 137 12.87 4.22 5.42
N TYR A 138 12.20 3.92 4.29
CA TYR A 138 10.74 4.07 4.15
C TYR A 138 10.25 5.46 4.58
N GLY A 139 10.98 6.51 4.18
CA GLY A 139 10.72 7.91 4.51
C GLY A 139 10.29 8.78 3.32
N VAL A 140 9.95 8.18 2.17
CA VAL A 140 9.51 8.90 0.96
C VAL A 140 8.32 9.81 1.24
N ASN A 141 7.32 9.34 1.99
CA ASN A 141 6.15 10.12 2.37
C ASN A 141 6.51 11.34 3.24
N ILE A 142 7.43 11.16 4.19
CA ILE A 142 7.89 12.23 5.08
C ILE A 142 8.63 13.29 4.28
N TYR A 143 9.52 12.86 3.38
CA TYR A 143 10.24 13.78 2.50
C TYR A 143 9.28 14.60 1.64
N THR A 144 8.33 13.95 0.95
CA THR A 144 7.30 14.64 0.16
C THR A 144 6.50 15.62 1.01
N ALA A 145 6.12 15.24 2.23
CA ALA A 145 5.38 16.11 3.13
C ALA A 145 6.18 17.35 3.58
N ILE A 146 7.49 17.18 3.85
CA ILE A 146 8.39 18.29 4.22
C ILE A 146 8.60 19.24 3.04
N GLN A 147 8.77 18.71 1.83
CA GLN A 147 9.01 19.53 0.64
C GLN A 147 7.73 20.16 0.10
N GLY A 148 6.57 19.59 0.40
CA GLY A 148 5.28 20.04 -0.15
C GLY A 148 5.07 19.68 -1.62
N GLU A 149 5.97 18.89 -2.22
CA GLU A 149 5.96 18.59 -3.65
C GLU A 149 6.38 17.14 -3.95
N TRP A 150 5.85 16.58 -5.03
CA TRP A 150 6.14 15.22 -5.51
C TRP A 150 7.41 15.15 -6.37
N ASN A 151 8.56 15.43 -5.76
CA ASN A 151 9.85 15.63 -6.45
C ASN A 151 10.78 14.40 -6.47
N LEU A 152 10.30 13.21 -6.08
CA LEU A 152 11.06 11.96 -6.12
C LEU A 152 10.70 11.07 -7.33
N SER A 153 10.06 11.62 -8.36
CA SER A 153 9.86 11.02 -9.69
C SER A 153 9.52 9.51 -9.61
N PHE A 154 10.41 8.63 -10.09
CA PHE A 154 10.21 7.18 -10.19
C PHE A 154 9.85 6.50 -8.86
N ILE A 155 10.28 7.04 -7.73
CA ILE A 155 10.00 6.44 -6.40
C ILE A 155 8.87 7.15 -5.67
N ASN A 156 8.21 8.14 -6.27
CA ASN A 156 7.10 8.85 -5.63
C ASN A 156 6.07 7.85 -5.09
N HIS A 157 5.65 6.87 -5.91
CA HIS A 157 4.68 5.85 -5.55
C HIS A 157 5.04 5.00 -4.32
N PHE A 158 6.30 4.96 -3.89
CA PHE A 158 6.69 4.29 -2.64
C PHE A 158 6.19 5.02 -1.37
N TRP A 159 5.64 6.23 -1.50
CA TRP A 159 5.02 6.94 -0.39
C TRP A 159 3.92 6.10 0.29
N SER A 160 3.08 5.42 -0.50
CA SER A 160 1.96 4.66 0.04
C SER A 160 2.42 3.40 0.76
N LEU A 161 3.47 2.75 0.22
CA LEU A 161 4.13 1.62 0.87
C LEU A 161 4.82 2.04 2.18
N ALA A 162 5.49 3.19 2.19
CA ALA A 162 6.10 3.75 3.39
C ALA A 162 5.07 4.02 4.48
N VAL A 163 3.94 4.65 4.14
CA VAL A 163 2.82 4.86 5.06
C VAL A 163 2.26 3.54 5.58
N GLU A 164 2.12 2.54 4.69
CA GLU A 164 1.62 1.22 5.06
C GLU A 164 2.53 0.52 6.08
N GLU A 165 3.84 0.48 5.84
CA GLU A 165 4.81 -0.13 6.77
C GLU A 165 4.90 0.65 8.10
N GLN A 166 4.87 1.98 8.05
CA GLN A 166 4.79 2.82 9.25
C GLN A 166 3.52 2.50 10.05
N PHE A 167 2.36 2.44 9.40
CA PHE A 167 1.09 2.10 10.05
C PHE A 167 1.18 0.72 10.74
N TYR A 168 1.82 -0.27 10.12
CA TYR A 168 1.96 -1.61 10.72
C TYR A 168 2.87 -1.65 11.95
N LEU A 169 3.87 -0.78 11.99
CA LEU A 169 4.73 -0.66 13.16
C LEU A 169 4.03 0.11 14.29
N PHE A 170 3.34 1.21 13.97
CA PHE A 170 2.75 2.11 14.98
C PHE A 170 1.39 1.65 15.51
N TRP A 171 0.52 1.09 14.67
CA TRP A 171 -0.85 0.74 15.04
C TRP A 171 -0.96 -0.27 16.20
N PRO A 172 -0.14 -1.33 16.28
CA PRO A 172 -0.14 -2.24 17.43
C PRO A 172 0.13 -1.55 18.77
N MET A 173 1.03 -0.56 18.77
CA MET A 173 1.31 0.22 19.98
C MET A 173 0.10 1.07 20.39
N VAL A 174 -0.60 1.68 19.43
CA VAL A 174 -1.81 2.47 19.69
C VAL A 174 -2.91 1.58 20.28
N VAL A 175 -3.20 0.44 19.67
CA VAL A 175 -4.22 -0.50 20.16
C VAL A 175 -3.88 -1.00 21.57
N TYR A 176 -2.62 -1.36 21.82
CA TYR A 176 -2.17 -1.81 23.14
C TYR A 176 -2.36 -0.74 24.24
N LEU A 177 -2.04 0.51 23.93
CA LEU A 177 -2.20 1.63 24.86
C LEU A 177 -3.68 1.92 25.16
N LEU A 178 -4.56 1.80 24.18
CA LEU A 178 -5.99 2.03 24.33
C LEU A 178 -6.71 0.88 25.04
N ALA A 179 -6.30 -0.37 24.80
CA ALA A 179 -6.88 -1.55 25.44
C ALA A 179 -6.53 -1.67 26.95
N ARG A 180 -5.57 -0.89 27.44
CA ARG A 180 -5.16 -0.83 28.85
C ARG A 180 -5.93 0.21 29.69
N ARG A 181 -6.95 0.86 29.11
CA ARG A 181 -7.90 1.73 29.82
C ARG A 181 -9.24 1.02 29.99
#